data_AF-A0A9E0CXU3-F1
#
_entry.id   AF-A0A9E0CXU3-F1
#
_cell.length_a   1.000
_cell.length_b   1.000
_cell.length_c   1.000
_cell.angle_alpha   90.00
_cell.angle_beta   90.00
_cell.angle_gamma   90.00
#
_symmetry.space_group_name_H-M   'P 1'
#
loop_
_entity.id
_entity.type
_entity.pdbx_description
1 polymer ?
#
loop_
_entity_poly.entity_id
_entity_poly.type
_entity_poly.pdbx_seq_one_letter_code
_entity_poly.pdbx_strand_id
1 'polypeptide(L)' 'IAVQMKDSSMDYNYILNSKTMTFHKPECEKASRIGTKNKIYSYAEREELIGAGYTAAECCNP' A
#
# COMPACT_ATOMS: atom_id res chain seq x y z
N ILE A 1 21.56 -19.51 -18.38
CA ILE A 1 20.40 -19.78 -17.49
C ILE A 1 19.59 -18.48 -17.46
N ALA A 2 18.52 -18.39 -18.25
CA ALA A 2 17.68 -17.19 -18.27
C ALA A 2 16.71 -17.27 -17.08
N VAL A 3 17.11 -16.70 -15.95
CA VAL A 3 16.21 -16.53 -14.81
C VAL A 3 15.32 -15.35 -15.17
N GLN A 4 14.08 -15.64 -15.58
CA GLN A 4 13.03 -14.64 -15.70
C GLN A 4 12.74 -14.14 -14.29
N MET A 5 13.40 -13.04 -13.91
CA MET A 5 13.07 -12.30 -12.69
C MET A 5 11.75 -11.58 -12.96
N LYS A 6 10.63 -12.22 -12.63
CA LYS A 6 9.41 -11.50 -12.27
C LYS A 6 9.72 -10.82 -10.94
N ASP A 7 10.29 -9.64 -11.03
CA ASP A 7 10.39 -8.70 -9.92
C ASP A 7 8.95 -8.21 -9.63
N SER A 8 8.20 -9.03 -8.89
CA SER A 8 6.79 -8.78 -8.51
C SER A 8 6.60 -8.85 -7.00
N SER A 9 7.68 -8.73 -6.24
CA SER A 9 7.62 -8.28 -4.85
C SER A 9 7.77 -6.78 -4.91
N MET A 10 6.66 -6.07 -5.01
CA MET A 10 6.65 -4.68 -4.60
C MET A 10 7.08 -4.66 -3.12
N ASP A 11 8.34 -4.30 -2.84
CA ASP A 11 8.97 -4.48 -1.51
C ASP A 11 8.32 -3.67 -0.37
N TYR A 12 7.26 -2.91 -0.67
CA TYR A 12 6.53 -2.12 0.30
C TYR A 12 5.41 -2.93 0.96
N ASN A 13 5.22 -2.70 2.24
CA ASN A 13 4.17 -3.34 3.04
C ASN A 13 2.76 -2.84 2.66
N TYR A 14 2.62 -1.54 2.35
CA TYR A 14 1.31 -0.91 2.13
C TYR A 14 1.32 0.19 1.06
N ILE A 15 0.14 0.44 0.48
CA ILE A 15 -0.15 1.59 -0.38
C ILE A 15 -1.08 2.55 0.37
N LEU A 16 -0.59 3.76 0.62
CA LEU A 16 -1.28 4.81 1.37
C LEU A 16 -2.00 5.75 0.41
N ASN A 17 -3.16 6.23 0.84
CA ASN A 17 -3.88 7.33 0.22
C ASN A 17 -3.83 8.54 1.16
N SER A 18 -2.99 9.52 0.85
CA SER A 18 -2.85 10.74 1.67
C SER A 18 -4.10 11.62 1.71
N LYS A 19 -5.01 11.48 0.74
CA LYS A 19 -6.26 12.25 0.72
C LYS A 19 -7.29 11.75 1.73
N THR A 20 -7.42 10.42 1.85
CA THR A 20 -8.40 9.79 2.76
C THR A 20 -7.76 9.31 4.06
N MET A 21 -6.44 9.44 4.18
CA MET A 21 -5.65 8.89 5.29
C MET A 21 -5.92 7.40 5.51
N THR A 22 -6.01 6.63 4.41
CA THR A 22 -6.20 5.17 4.49
C THR A 22 -5.02 4.42 3.89
N PHE A 23 -4.70 3.24 4.40
CA PHE A 23 -3.71 2.34 3.80
C PHE A 23 -4.32 1.03 3.32
N HIS A 24 -3.72 0.46 2.29
CA HIS A 24 -4.19 -0.72 1.56
C HIS A 24 -3.04 -1.72 1.38
N LYS A 25 -3.37 -2.99 1.18
CA LYS A 25 -2.36 -3.98 0.75
C LYS A 25 -1.89 -3.72 -0.69
N PRO A 26 -0.65 -4.10 -1.06
CA PRO A 26 -0.13 -3.96 -2.42
C PRO A 26 -1.02 -4.57 -3.50
N GLU A 27 -1.65 -5.71 -3.20
CA GLU A 27 -2.54 -6.45 -4.09
C GLU A 27 -3.99 -5.89 -4.15
N CYS A 28 -4.31 -4.82 -3.42
CA CYS A 28 -5.66 -4.26 -3.40
C CYS A 28 -6.00 -3.55 -4.71
N GLU A 29 -7.06 -4.00 -5.40
CA GLU A 29 -7.53 -3.36 -6.64
C GLU A 29 -7.87 -1.87 -6.46
N LYS A 30 -8.44 -1.49 -5.31
CA LYS A 30 -8.76 -0.09 -5.02
C LYS A 30 -7.51 0.75 -4.82
N ALA A 31 -6.41 0.17 -4.35
CA ALA A 31 -5.14 0.87 -4.23
C ALA A 31 -4.59 1.28 -5.61
N SER A 32 -4.78 0.44 -6.64
CA SER A 32 -4.41 0.78 -8.02
C SER A 32 -5.12 2.04 -8.53
N ARG A 33 -6.34 2.28 -8.07
CA ARG A 33 -7.18 3.45 -8.44
C ARG A 33 -6.88 4.73 -7.65
N ILE A 34 -6.00 4.67 -6.64
CA ILE A 34 -5.55 5.89 -5.94
C ILE A 34 -4.80 6.76 -6.95
N GLY A 35 -5.21 8.03 -7.08
CA GLY A 35 -4.53 8.98 -7.96
C GLY A 35 -3.06 9.16 -7.54
N THR A 36 -2.15 9.24 -8.52
CA THR A 36 -0.69 9.30 -8.31
C THR A 36 -0.27 10.36 -7.30
N LYS A 37 -0.88 11.55 -7.33
CA LYS A 37 -0.61 12.64 -6.37
C LYS A 37 -0.90 12.31 -4.91
N ASN A 38 -1.75 11.31 -4.64
CA ASN A 38 -2.15 10.91 -3.29
C ASN A 38 -1.60 9.51 -2.92
N LYS A 39 -0.97 8.81 -3.86
CA LYS A 39 -0.49 7.44 -3.69
C LYS A 39 0.92 7.46 -3.12
N ILE A 40 1.11 6.82 -1.97
CA ILE A 40 2.41 6.69 -1.31
C ILE A 40 2.66 5.20 -1.05
N TYR A 41 3.84 4.71 -1.39
CA TYR A 41 4.27 3.35 -1.09
C TYR A 41 5.02 3.37 0.24
N SER A 42 4.61 2.53 1.20
CA SER A 42 5.17 2.52 2.56
C SER A 42 5.71 1.15 2.93
N TYR A 43 6.89 1.16 3.55
CA TYR A 43 7.54 0.01 4.18
C TYR A 43 7.28 -0.06 5.69
N ALA A 44 6.48 0.87 6.23
CA ALA A 44 6.14 0.90 7.65
C ALA A 44 5.24 -0.27 8.02
N GLU A 45 5.29 -0.67 9.29
CA GLU A 45 4.39 -1.66 9.85
C GLU A 45 3.00 -1.07 10.11
N ARG A 46 2.03 -1.97 10.32
CA ARG A 46 0.62 -1.60 10.48
C ARG A 46 0.41 -0.63 11.64
N GLU A 47 1.03 -0.91 12.77
CA GLU A 47 0.92 -0.14 14.01
C GLU A 47 1.53 1.26 13.85
N GLU A 48 2.62 1.40 13.08
CA GLU A 48 3.25 2.68 12.79
C GLU A 48 2.32 3.57 11.95
N LEU A 49 1.65 2.99 10.95
CA LEU A 49 0.68 3.72 10.12
C LEU A 49 -0.54 4.18 10.94
N ILE A 50 -1.04 3.33 11.83
CA ILE A 50 -2.13 3.68 12.75
C ILE A 50 -1.69 4.80 13.71
N GLY A 51 -0.47 4.70 14.25
CA GLY A 51 0.12 5.75 15.10
C GLY A 51 0.31 7.08 14.36
N ALA A 52 0.57 7.04 13.05
CA ALA A 52 0.65 8.21 12.18
C ALA A 52 -0.73 8.77 11.75
N GLY A 53 -1.84 8.17 12.23
CA GLY A 53 -3.20 8.62 11.96
C GLY A 53 -3.85 8.03 10.71
N TYR A 54 -3.24 7.01 10.09
CA TYR A 54 -3.86 6.30 8.97
C TYR A 54 -4.83 5.21 9.45
N THR A 55 -5.88 4.97 8.67
CA THR A 55 -6.87 3.92 8.94
C THR A 55 -6.74 2.78 7.92
N ALA A 56 -6.85 1.54 8.37
CA ALA A 56 -6.86 0.37 7.50
C ALA A 56 -8.07 0.43 6.55
N ALA A 57 -7.86 0.21 5.25
CA ALA A 57 -8.96 0.22 4.30
C ALA A 57 -9.84 -1.04 4.45
N GLU A 58 -11.13 -0.83 4.73
CA GLU A 58 -12.12 -1.90 4.95
C GLU A 58 -12.26 -2.87 3.77
N CYS A 59 -11.89 -2.45 2.54
CA CYS A 59 -12.01 -3.27 1.35
C CYS A 59 -10.96 -4.37 1.23
N CYS A 60 -9.80 -4.23 1.88
CA CYS A 60 -8.74 -5.23 1.85
C CYS A 60 -8.30 -5.70 3.25
N ASN A 61 -8.85 -5.10 4.30
CA ASN A 61 -8.56 -5.40 5.72
C ASN A 61 -7.07 -5.72 5.96
N PRO A 62 -6.19 -4.73 5.71
CA PRO A 62 -4.77 -4.85 5.96
C PRO A 62 -4.43 -5.02 7.44
#